data_AF-A0A255ZMA5-F1
#
_entry.id   AF-A0A255ZMA5-F1
#
_cell.length_a   1.000
_cell.length_b   1.000
_cell.length_c   1.000
_cell.angle_alpha   90.00
_cell.angle_beta   90.00
_cell.angle_gamma   90.00
#
_symmetry.space_group_name_H-M   'P 1'
#
loop_
_entity.id
_entity.type
_entity.pdbx_description
1 polymer ?
#
loop_
_entity_poly.entity_id
_entity_poly.type
_entity_poly.pdbx_seq_one_letter_code
_entity_poly.pdbx_strand_id
1 'polypeptide(L)'
;MRIKNSFWNFLLPEPLESPEEAMEKIRNAMLSVVRSYCSAADFHLEFKISYARDIGELWYLRPELMQALCEHQDETRAHALMVGVTTLFVGHHPAAVHSTFKQR
;
A
#
# COMPACT_ATOMS: atom_id res chain seq x y z
N MET A 1 -6.84 -23.77 -2.96
CA MET A 1 -6.62 -23.04 -4.23
C MET A 1 -5.80 -21.80 -3.92
N ARG A 2 -4.56 -21.71 -4.41
CA ARG A 2 -3.60 -20.67 -4.01
C ARG A 2 -3.80 -19.48 -4.94
N ILE A 3 -4.59 -18.50 -4.51
CA ILE A 3 -4.81 -17.28 -5.29
C ILE A 3 -3.51 -16.47 -5.25
N LYS A 4 -2.63 -16.72 -6.23
CA LYS A 4 -1.49 -15.84 -6.50
C LYS A 4 -2.06 -14.60 -7.19
N ASN A 5 -2.56 -13.65 -6.39
CA ASN A 5 -3.03 -12.38 -6.91
C ASN A 5 -1.87 -11.67 -7.62
N SER A 6 -2.11 -11.23 -8.85
CA SER A 6 -1.17 -10.53 -9.73
C SER A 6 -0.51 -9.31 -9.08
N PHE A 7 -1.11 -8.78 -8.01
CA PHE A 7 -0.54 -7.79 -7.09
C PHE A 7 0.90 -8.13 -6.67
N TRP A 8 1.20 -9.40 -6.34
CA TRP A 8 2.52 -9.78 -5.84
C TRP A 8 3.61 -9.74 -6.91
N ASN A 9 3.26 -9.93 -8.19
CA ASN A 9 4.23 -9.83 -9.28
C ASN A 9 4.74 -8.40 -9.48
N PHE A 10 3.99 -7.40 -9.01
CA PHE A 10 4.37 -5.99 -9.09
C PHE A 10 5.27 -5.53 -7.93
N LEU A 11 5.33 -6.32 -6.84
CA LEU A 11 6.15 -6.02 -5.66
C LEU A 11 7.61 -6.45 -5.80
N LEU A 12 8.02 -7.00 -6.95
CA LEU A 12 9.42 -7.31 -7.18
C LEU A 12 10.22 -6.00 -7.31
N PRO A 13 11.33 -5.84 -6.56
CA PRO A 13 12.18 -4.66 -6.69
C PRO A 13 12.88 -4.70 -8.06
N GLU A 14 12.41 -3.89 -9.00
CA GLU A 14 13.10 -3.63 -10.27
C GLU A 14 14.15 -2.51 -10.06
N PRO A 15 15.24 -2.47 -10.85
CA PRO A 15 16.39 -1.62 -10.57
C PRO A 15 16.14 -0.13 -10.87
N LEU A 16 16.69 0.75 -10.01
CA LEU A 16 16.80 2.23 -10.15
C LEU A 16 15.57 2.92 -10.78
N GLU A 17 14.39 2.69 -10.21
CA GLU A 17 13.19 3.46 -10.55
C GLU A 17 13.40 4.94 -10.22
N SER A 18 13.00 5.83 -11.13
CA SER A 18 12.94 7.26 -10.84
C SER A 18 11.97 7.54 -9.67
N PRO A 19 12.14 8.64 -8.92
CA PRO A 19 11.24 8.97 -7.82
C PRO A 19 9.75 9.06 -8.24
N GLU A 20 9.50 9.47 -9.49
CA GLU A 20 8.16 9.56 -10.06
C GLU A 20 7.57 8.18 -10.36
N GLU A 21 8.35 7.28 -10.97
CA GLU A 21 7.93 5.89 -11.21
C GLU A 21 7.67 5.14 -9.90
N ALA A 22 8.54 5.30 -8.90
CA ALA A 22 8.37 4.69 -7.59
C ALA A 22 7.11 5.21 -6.89
N MET A 23 6.84 6.52 -6.98
CA MET A 23 5.63 7.13 -6.44
C MET A 23 4.37 6.58 -7.11
N GLU A 24 4.36 6.49 -8.44
CA GLU A 24 3.22 5.97 -9.19
C GLU A 24 3.01 4.48 -8.94
N LYS A 25 4.09 3.72 -8.74
CA LYS A 25 4.06 2.32 -8.30
C LYS A 25 3.39 2.16 -6.94
N ILE A 26 3.82 2.93 -5.94
CA ILE A 26 3.21 2.92 -4.61
C ILE A 26 1.73 3.32 -4.69
N ARG A 27 1.42 4.39 -5.43
CA ARG A 27 0.03 4.87 -5.61
C ARG A 27 -0.86 3.77 -6.17
N ASN A 28 -0.45 3.14 -7.26
CA ASN A 28 -1.22 2.09 -7.91
C ASN A 28 -1.39 0.85 -7.02
N ALA A 29 -0.37 0.50 -6.23
CA ALA A 29 -0.48 -0.57 -5.25
C ALA A 29 -1.54 -0.24 -4.17
N MET A 30 -1.53 0.97 -3.61
CA MET A 30 -2.53 1.40 -2.62
C MET A 30 -3.94 1.45 -3.21
N LEU A 31 -4.12 2.02 -4.41
CA LEU A 31 -5.42 2.04 -5.10
C LEU A 31 -5.93 0.62 -5.40
N SER A 32 -5.05 -0.29 -5.82
CA SER A 32 -5.40 -1.68 -6.06
C SER A 32 -5.90 -2.36 -4.78
N VAL A 33 -5.27 -2.08 -3.63
CA VAL A 33 -5.70 -2.60 -2.33
C VAL A 33 -7.09 -2.08 -1.98
N VAL A 34 -7.32 -0.76 -2.06
CA VAL A 34 -8.64 -0.16 -1.78
C VAL A 34 -9.72 -0.77 -2.67
N ARG A 35 -9.50 -0.82 -3.99
CA ARG A 35 -10.49 -1.33 -4.95
C ARG A 35 -10.79 -2.82 -4.80
N SER A 36 -9.83 -3.61 -4.30
CA SER A 36 -9.96 -5.07 -4.21
C SER A 36 -10.44 -5.56 -2.85
N TYR A 37 -10.20 -4.78 -1.78
CA TYR A 37 -10.39 -5.26 -0.40
C TYR A 37 -11.18 -4.29 0.50
N CYS A 38 -11.46 -3.07 0.05
CA CYS A 38 -12.27 -2.11 0.78
C CYS A 38 -13.63 -1.90 0.10
N SER A 39 -14.53 -1.13 0.72
CA SER A 39 -15.87 -0.90 0.17
C SER A 39 -15.94 0.39 -0.66
N ALA A 40 -17.04 0.57 -1.41
CA ALA A 40 -17.29 1.81 -2.14
C ALA A 40 -17.47 3.04 -1.23
N ALA A 41 -17.66 2.86 0.09
CA ALA A 41 -17.72 3.96 1.05
C ALA A 41 -16.35 4.64 1.24
N ASP A 42 -15.26 3.98 0.85
CA ASP A 42 -13.88 4.48 0.98
C ASP A 42 -13.45 5.39 -0.18
N PHE A 43 -14.40 5.95 -0.94
CA PHE A 43 -14.14 6.87 -2.05
C PHE A 43 -13.24 8.05 -1.63
N HIS A 44 -13.36 8.51 -0.39
CA HIS A 44 -12.51 9.56 0.14
C HIS A 44 -11.04 9.15 0.26
N LEU A 45 -10.77 7.91 0.70
CA LEU A 45 -9.41 7.36 0.77
C LEU A 45 -8.85 7.13 -0.63
N GLU A 46 -9.65 6.60 -1.56
CA GLU A 46 -9.24 6.45 -2.96
C GLU A 46 -8.86 7.80 -3.60
N PHE A 47 -9.64 8.85 -3.33
CA PHE A 47 -9.35 10.20 -3.79
C PHE A 47 -8.04 10.73 -3.18
N LYS A 48 -7.85 10.63 -1.86
CA LYS A 48 -6.59 11.05 -1.20
C LYS A 48 -5.37 10.34 -1.81
N ILE A 49 -5.47 9.03 -2.02
CA ILE A 49 -4.38 8.26 -2.65
C ILE A 49 -4.15 8.74 -4.08
N SER A 50 -5.20 9.00 -4.87
CA SER A 50 -5.09 9.45 -6.27
C SER A 50 -4.41 10.81 -6.42
N TYR A 51 -4.61 11.71 -5.45
CA TYR A 51 -4.12 13.10 -5.51
C TYR A 51 -2.92 13.40 -4.62
N ALA A 52 -2.38 12.40 -3.92
CA ALA A 52 -1.15 12.57 -3.14
C ALA A 52 -0.01 13.09 -4.04
N ARG A 53 0.71 14.11 -3.55
CA ARG A 53 1.70 14.89 -4.31
C ARG A 53 3.11 14.34 -4.22
N ASP A 54 3.39 13.53 -3.21
CA ASP A 54 4.68 12.88 -3.00
C ASP A 54 4.54 11.57 -2.23
N ILE A 55 5.66 10.84 -2.13
CA ILE A 55 5.75 9.57 -1.40
C ILE A 55 5.48 9.77 0.10
N GLY A 56 5.76 10.94 0.66
CA GLY A 56 5.46 11.27 2.06
C GLY A 56 3.96 11.34 2.32
N GLU A 57 3.20 12.00 1.46
CA GLU A 57 1.74 12.03 1.56
C GLU A 57 1.15 10.61 1.46
N LEU A 58 1.63 9.79 0.53
CA LEU A 58 1.25 8.38 0.44
C LEU A 58 1.60 7.58 1.71
N TRP A 59 2.76 7.87 2.30
CA TRP A 59 3.20 7.22 3.55
C TRP A 59 2.25 7.51 4.71
N TYR A 60 1.79 8.76 4.83
CA TYR A 60 0.87 9.17 5.90
C TYR A 60 -0.57 8.67 5.71
N LEU A 61 -0.93 8.17 4.52
CA LEU A 61 -2.22 7.52 4.28
C LEU A 61 -2.24 6.04 4.73
N ARG A 62 -1.10 5.46 5.11
CA ARG A 62 -1.03 4.06 5.56
C ARG A 62 -1.91 3.73 6.78
N PRO A 63 -2.02 4.57 7.83
CA PRO A 63 -2.92 4.30 8.95
C PRO A 63 -4.40 4.31 8.52
N GLU A 64 -4.80 5.25 7.65
CA GLU A 64 -6.16 5.29 7.10
C GLU A 64 -6.44 4.04 6.25
N LEU A 65 -5.48 3.60 5.43
CA LEU A 65 -5.58 2.36 4.67
C LEU A 65 -5.70 1.12 5.56
N MET A 66 -4.92 1.05 6.65
CA MET A 66 -5.01 -0.04 7.63
C MET A 66 -6.39 -0.06 8.29
N GLN A 67 -6.93 1.10 8.66
CA GLN A 67 -8.27 1.19 9.24
C GLN A 67 -9.33 0.67 8.27
N ALA A 68 -9.35 1.15 7.03
CA ALA A 68 -10.29 0.69 6.01
C ALA A 68 -10.18 -0.83 5.76
N LEU A 69 -8.95 -1.38 5.78
CA LEU A 69 -8.74 -2.81 5.67
C LEU A 69 -9.30 -3.59 6.87
N CYS A 70 -9.11 -3.11 8.09
CA CYS A 70 -9.66 -3.76 9.29
C CYS A 70 -11.20 -3.71 9.36
N GLU A 71 -11.83 -2.76 8.69
CA GLU A 71 -13.30 -2.67 8.59
C GLU A 71 -13.89 -3.75 7.65
N HIS A 72 -13.10 -4.27 6.71
CA HIS A 72 -13.58 -5.16 5.64
C HIS A 72 -12.89 -6.53 5.57
N GLN A 73 -11.75 -6.69 6.23
CA GLN A 73 -10.94 -7.91 6.22
C GLN A 73 -10.65 -8.34 7.66
N ASP A 74 -10.30 -9.62 7.83
CA ASP A 74 -9.70 -10.06 9.09
C ASP A 74 -8.36 -9.36 9.33
N GLU A 75 -8.01 -9.16 10.60
CA GLU A 75 -6.82 -8.43 11.02
C GLU A 75 -5.53 -9.03 10.43
N THR A 76 -5.44 -10.36 10.34
CA THR A 76 -4.28 -11.05 9.78
C THR A 76 -4.09 -10.71 8.31
N ARG A 77 -5.16 -10.71 7.52
CA ARG A 77 -5.13 -10.36 6.10
C ARG A 77 -4.88 -8.87 5.89
N ALA A 78 -5.52 -8.00 6.66
CA ALA A 78 -5.28 -6.55 6.63
C ALA A 78 -3.79 -6.25 6.87
N HIS A 79 -3.21 -6.87 7.89
CA HIS A 79 -1.81 -6.72 8.23
C HIS A 79 -0.88 -7.27 7.13
N ALA A 80 -1.19 -8.42 6.53
CA ALA A 80 -0.39 -8.98 5.42
C ALA A 80 -0.38 -8.07 4.18
N LEU A 81 -1.52 -7.46 3.85
CA LEU A 81 -1.62 -6.48 2.76
C LEU A 81 -0.80 -5.21 3.08
N MET A 82 -0.92 -4.70 4.31
CA MET A 82 -0.17 -3.53 4.74
C MET A 82 1.35 -3.76 4.77
N VAL A 83 1.82 -4.96 5.12
CA VAL A 83 3.24 -5.31 4.99
C VAL A 83 3.70 -5.15 3.54
N GLY A 84 2.97 -5.74 2.58
CA GLY A 84 3.31 -5.65 1.15
C GLY A 84 3.36 -4.20 0.64
N VAL A 85 2.36 -3.39 0.99
CA VAL A 85 2.33 -1.96 0.64
C VAL A 85 3.50 -1.21 1.29
N THR A 86 3.79 -1.48 2.56
CA THR A 86 4.87 -0.81 3.31
C THR A 86 6.24 -1.09 2.71
N THR A 87 6.48 -2.30 2.21
CA THR A 87 7.76 -2.67 1.61
C THR A 87 8.09 -1.81 0.38
N LEU A 88 7.09 -1.32 -0.36
CA LEU A 88 7.31 -0.44 -1.51
C LEU A 88 7.90 0.93 -1.14
N PHE A 89 7.78 1.35 0.12
CA PHE A 89 8.36 2.61 0.58
C PHE A 89 9.84 2.49 0.98
N VAL A 90 10.38 1.27 1.08
CA VAL A 90 11.78 1.04 1.45
C VAL A 90 12.69 1.61 0.36
N GLY A 91 13.65 2.44 0.75
CA GLY A 91 14.52 3.17 -0.19
C GLY A 91 13.94 4.52 -0.66
N HIS A 92 12.65 4.78 -0.43
CA HIS A 92 11.97 6.02 -0.84
C HIS A 92 11.47 6.88 0.32
N HIS A 93 11.32 6.32 1.52
CA HIS A 93 10.94 7.07 2.72
C HIS A 93 11.81 6.66 3.92
N PRO A 94 12.40 7.61 4.68
CA PRO A 94 13.35 7.29 5.76
C PRO A 94 12.73 6.44 6.87
N ALA A 95 11.45 6.67 7.19
CA ALA A 95 10.75 5.88 8.20
C ALA A 95 10.39 4.45 7.73
N ALA A 96 10.49 4.14 6.44
CA ALA A 96 10.17 2.81 5.91
C ALA A 96 11.16 1.74 6.35
N VAL A 97 12.44 2.10 6.48
CA VAL A 97 13.51 1.19 6.92
C VAL A 97 13.25 0.61 8.32
N HIS A 98 12.56 1.38 9.17
CA HIS A 98 12.26 0.99 10.56
C HIS A 98 10.81 0.55 10.76
N SER A 99 9.97 0.62 9.73
CA SER A 99 8.56 0.27 9.86
C SER A 99 8.37 -1.24 9.83
N THR A 100 8.49 -1.86 11.00
CA THR A 100 8.15 -3.27 11.19
C THR A 100 6.65 -3.41 11.42
N PHE A 101 5.87 -3.54 10.35
CA PHE A 101 4.60 -4.25 10.45
C PHE A 101 4.95 -5.73 10.68
N LYS A 102 4.99 -6.14 11.95
CA LYS A 102 5.48 -7.47 12.35
C LYS A 102 4.39 -8.49 11.98
N GLN A 103 4.64 -9.33 10.98
CA GLN A 103 3.80 -10.50 10.69
C GLN A 103 3.83 -11.41 11.93
N ARG A 104 2.84 -11.30 12.81
CA ARG A 104 2.64 -12.20 13.95
C ARG A 104 1.45 -13.09 13.70
#